data_AF-A0A9R1JKV5-F1
#
_entry.id   AF-A0A9R1JKV5-F1
#
_cell.length_a   1.000
_cell.length_b   1.000
_cell.length_c   1.000
_cell.angle_alpha   90.00
_cell.angle_beta   90.00
_cell.angle_gamma   90.00
#
_symmetry.space_group_name_H-M   'P 1'
#
loop_
_entity.id
_entity.type
_entity.pdbx_description
1 polymer ?
#
loop_
_entity_poly.entity_id
_entity_poly.type
_entity_poly.pdbx_seq_one_letter_code
_entity_poly.pdbx_strand_id
1 'polypeptide(L)'
;MSDEVIWHCLRHNHCSFMAKIETGLFCRNPYNATGICNRSSCPLANSRYATIRDHDGIFYLYMKTAERAHLPNKLWERVKLPRNYEQAMEVIKKHLEHWPELLVHKIKQRLTKMTQYRIRMRRLQLKVREKIMTVPRRKTQRDLQRLEKAEKAAQLEKSIERELIERLRKGVYGGEIHNVPLKQFDTILDMEKDELAPEIEEEEEGEIEYVEGADIEMDEMEDMEDFEGFGGEDDDGDEDDGLDEPLTKMPKRSGFDIRSKIGRKSTKVITEVEQDENRNIRLRMQM
;
A
#
# COMPACT_ATOMS: atom_id res chain seq x y z
N MET A 1 -36.71 -12.94 -20.55
CA MET A 1 -35.86 -12.06 -21.38
C MET A 1 -34.82 -12.93 -22.09
N SER A 2 -34.45 -12.56 -23.32
CA SER A 2 -33.52 -13.32 -24.14
C SER A 2 -32.07 -12.87 -23.91
N ASP A 3 -31.16 -13.82 -23.75
CA ASP A 3 -29.71 -13.62 -23.52
C ASP A 3 -29.06 -12.65 -24.54
N GLU A 4 -29.56 -12.61 -25.78
CA GLU A 4 -29.08 -11.71 -26.84
C GLU A 4 -29.35 -10.23 -26.55
N VAL A 5 -30.54 -9.91 -26.04
CA VAL A 5 -30.94 -8.53 -25.71
C VAL A 5 -30.09 -8.03 -24.54
N ILE A 6 -29.90 -8.88 -23.53
CA ILE A 6 -29.02 -8.58 -22.37
C ILE A 6 -27.59 -8.33 -22.85
N TRP A 7 -27.06 -9.12 -23.79
CA TRP A 7 -25.75 -8.86 -24.39
C TRP A 7 -25.70 -7.55 -25.17
N HIS A 8 -26.73 -7.22 -25.96
CA HIS A 8 -26.77 -5.98 -26.73
C HIS A 8 -26.76 -4.74 -25.81
N CYS A 9 -27.63 -4.72 -24.80
CA CYS A 9 -27.63 -3.65 -23.79
C CYS A 9 -26.28 -3.52 -23.07
N LEU A 10 -25.66 -4.62 -22.64
CA LEU A 10 -24.35 -4.60 -21.97
C LEU A 10 -23.17 -4.20 -22.87
N ARG A 11 -23.32 -4.29 -24.20
CA ARG A 11 -22.27 -3.91 -25.17
C ARG A 11 -22.37 -2.47 -25.64
N HIS A 12 -23.58 -1.98 -25.87
CA HIS A 12 -23.83 -0.65 -26.44
C HIS A 12 -24.09 0.43 -25.39
N ASN A 13 -24.67 0.07 -24.24
CA ASN A 13 -24.84 0.97 -23.11
C ASN A 13 -23.66 0.80 -22.12
N HIS A 14 -23.89 1.04 -20.82
CA HIS A 14 -22.87 0.85 -19.78
C HIS A 14 -22.84 -0.58 -19.23
N CYS A 15 -21.63 -1.10 -18.96
CA CYS A 15 -21.40 -2.35 -18.22
C CYS A 15 -20.30 -2.14 -17.18
N SER A 16 -20.68 -2.10 -15.89
CA SER A 16 -19.78 -1.79 -14.77
C SER A 16 -18.61 -2.77 -14.58
N PHE A 17 -18.73 -3.98 -15.12
CA PHE A 17 -17.66 -4.98 -15.11
C PHE A 17 -16.73 -4.90 -16.33
N MET A 18 -17.05 -4.11 -17.35
CA MET A 18 -16.22 -4.01 -18.57
C MET A 18 -15.06 -3.05 -18.37
N ALA A 19 -13.84 -3.52 -18.60
CA ALA A 19 -12.64 -2.70 -18.68
C ALA A 19 -12.18 -2.64 -20.15
N LYS A 20 -12.14 -1.43 -20.71
CA LYS A 20 -11.51 -1.18 -22.02
C LYS A 20 -10.02 -0.95 -21.77
N ILE A 21 -9.17 -1.68 -22.50
CA ILE A 21 -7.71 -1.55 -22.51
C ILE A 21 -7.30 -1.57 -23.99
N GLU A 22 -6.17 -0.96 -24.34
CA GLU A 22 -5.59 -0.96 -25.70
C GLU A 22 -5.54 -2.37 -26.34
N THR A 23 -5.21 -3.38 -25.53
CA THR A 23 -5.13 -4.79 -25.96
C THR A 23 -6.47 -5.50 -26.07
N GLY A 24 -7.59 -4.89 -25.66
CA GLY A 24 -8.93 -5.42 -25.85
C GLY A 24 -9.91 -5.19 -24.69
N LEU A 25 -11.08 -5.86 -24.79
CA LEU A 25 -12.18 -5.74 -23.84
C LEU A 25 -12.11 -6.84 -22.77
N PHE A 26 -11.83 -6.44 -21.53
CA PHE A 26 -11.73 -7.34 -20.37
C PHE A 26 -12.94 -7.19 -19.44
N CYS A 27 -13.13 -8.18 -18.57
CA CYS A 27 -14.27 -8.27 -17.66
C CYS A 27 -13.81 -8.55 -16.22
N ARG A 28 -14.07 -7.60 -15.31
CA ARG A 28 -13.75 -7.64 -13.88
C ARG A 28 -14.68 -8.56 -13.07
N ASN A 29 -15.70 -9.17 -13.69
CA ASN A 29 -16.68 -9.99 -12.98
C ASN A 29 -16.04 -11.31 -12.47
N PRO A 30 -16.10 -11.62 -11.16
CA PRO A 30 -15.46 -12.81 -10.59
C PRO A 30 -16.03 -14.13 -11.11
N TYR A 31 -17.24 -14.11 -11.67
CA TYR A 31 -17.92 -15.26 -12.29
C TYR A 31 -17.70 -15.36 -13.82
N ASN A 32 -16.75 -14.62 -14.42
CA ASN A 32 -16.33 -14.85 -15.81
C ASN A 32 -15.26 -15.96 -15.83
N ALA A 33 -15.41 -16.97 -16.70
CA ALA A 33 -14.46 -18.08 -16.81
C ALA A 33 -13.10 -17.68 -17.43
N THR A 34 -13.11 -16.78 -18.41
CA THR A 34 -11.95 -16.39 -19.25
C THR A 34 -11.35 -15.04 -18.87
N GLY A 35 -12.14 -14.13 -18.30
CA GLY A 35 -11.78 -12.73 -18.03
C GLY A 35 -11.96 -11.79 -19.23
N ILE A 36 -12.39 -12.29 -20.39
CA ILE A 36 -12.61 -11.50 -21.62
C ILE A 36 -14.08 -11.08 -21.70
N CYS A 37 -14.36 -9.86 -22.15
CA CYS A 37 -15.73 -9.34 -22.34
C CYS A 37 -16.30 -9.70 -23.73
N ASN A 38 -16.57 -10.99 -23.94
CA ASN A 38 -17.19 -11.52 -25.17
C ASN A 38 -18.61 -12.06 -24.89
N ARG A 39 -19.48 -12.11 -25.92
CA ARG A 39 -20.85 -12.66 -25.82
C ARG A 39 -20.89 -14.02 -25.14
N SER A 40 -20.02 -14.95 -25.54
CA SER A 40 -19.90 -16.30 -24.96
C SER A 40 -19.15 -16.38 -23.62
N SER A 41 -18.54 -15.28 -23.15
CA SER A 41 -17.78 -15.23 -21.89
C SER A 41 -18.46 -14.44 -20.78
N CYS A 42 -19.49 -13.64 -21.09
CA CYS A 42 -20.20 -12.83 -20.09
C CYS A 42 -21.16 -13.68 -19.24
N PRO A 43 -20.97 -13.78 -17.90
CA PRO A 43 -21.85 -14.58 -17.03
C PRO A 43 -23.19 -13.90 -16.72
N LEU A 44 -23.34 -12.61 -17.04
CA LEU A 44 -24.60 -11.89 -16.92
C LEU A 44 -25.50 -12.22 -18.11
N ALA A 45 -24.99 -12.03 -19.33
CA ALA A 45 -25.74 -12.23 -20.57
C ALA A 45 -26.18 -13.69 -20.81
N ASN A 46 -25.32 -14.67 -20.51
CA ASN A 46 -25.68 -16.09 -20.72
C ASN A 46 -26.45 -16.64 -19.51
N SER A 47 -27.68 -17.10 -19.74
CA SER A 47 -28.53 -17.79 -18.75
C SER A 47 -27.91 -19.11 -18.26
N ARG A 48 -27.38 -19.91 -19.19
CA ARG A 48 -26.58 -21.12 -18.91
C ARG A 48 -25.10 -20.75 -18.83
N TYR A 49 -24.53 -20.67 -17.62
CA TYR A 49 -23.10 -20.41 -17.44
C TYR A 49 -22.50 -21.19 -16.27
N ALA A 50 -21.20 -21.50 -16.30
CA ALA A 50 -20.52 -22.15 -15.18
C ALA A 50 -19.07 -21.67 -15.01
N THR A 51 -18.56 -21.68 -13.77
CA THR A 51 -17.19 -21.26 -13.42
C THR A 51 -16.64 -22.05 -12.24
N ILE A 52 -15.33 -21.88 -11.99
CA ILE A 52 -14.69 -22.32 -10.76
C ILE A 52 -14.26 -21.09 -9.96
N ARG A 53 -14.49 -21.12 -8.65
CA ARG A 53 -13.92 -20.20 -7.67
C ARG A 53 -13.25 -20.98 -6.56
N ASP A 54 -12.26 -20.35 -5.93
CA ASP A 54 -11.65 -20.82 -4.68
C ASP A 54 -12.36 -20.10 -3.52
N HIS A 55 -12.73 -20.85 -2.50
CA HIS A 55 -13.21 -20.33 -1.22
C HIS A 55 -12.42 -21.08 -0.14
N ASP A 56 -11.60 -20.34 0.60
CA ASP A 56 -10.83 -20.82 1.76
C ASP A 56 -9.94 -22.04 1.48
N GLY A 57 -9.43 -22.15 0.24
CA GLY A 57 -8.62 -23.27 -0.20
C GLY A 57 -9.42 -24.51 -0.60
N ILE A 58 -10.71 -24.37 -0.89
CA ILE A 58 -11.55 -25.41 -1.50
C ILE A 58 -12.10 -24.85 -2.83
N PHE A 59 -11.93 -25.61 -3.91
CA PHE A 59 -12.52 -25.25 -5.19
C PHE A 59 -14.00 -25.63 -5.23
N TYR A 60 -14.81 -24.71 -5.74
CA TYR A 60 -16.23 -24.91 -5.98
C TYR A 60 -16.54 -24.73 -7.46
N LEU A 61 -17.25 -25.68 -8.05
CA LEU A 61 -17.90 -25.51 -9.34
C LEU A 61 -19.21 -24.73 -9.12
N TYR A 62 -19.27 -23.54 -9.67
CA TYR A 62 -20.42 -22.65 -9.69
C TYR A 62 -21.20 -22.87 -10.99
N MET A 63 -22.49 -23.18 -10.92
CA MET A 63 -23.35 -23.42 -12.09
C MET A 63 -24.58 -22.51 -12.04
N LYS A 64 -24.92 -21.89 -13.17
CA LYS A 64 -26.08 -21.01 -13.38
C LYS A 64 -27.00 -21.68 -14.39
N THR A 65 -28.22 -21.99 -13.98
CA THR A 65 -29.28 -22.56 -14.84
C THR A 65 -30.33 -21.49 -15.17
N ALA A 66 -30.96 -21.60 -16.35
CA ALA A 66 -31.95 -20.63 -16.81
C ALA A 66 -33.19 -20.58 -15.89
N GLU A 67 -33.61 -21.73 -15.36
CA GLU A 67 -34.72 -21.87 -14.40
C GLU A 67 -34.57 -20.94 -13.18
N ARG A 68 -33.35 -20.83 -12.63
CA ARG A 68 -33.06 -20.04 -11.42
C ARG A 68 -32.90 -18.54 -11.68
N ALA A 69 -33.03 -18.07 -12.93
CA ALA A 69 -32.82 -16.66 -13.30
C ALA A 69 -33.72 -15.68 -12.53
N HIS A 70 -34.90 -16.12 -12.11
CA HIS A 70 -35.86 -15.32 -11.34
C HIS A 70 -35.50 -15.17 -9.83
N LEU A 71 -34.51 -15.92 -9.33
CA LEU A 71 -34.09 -15.93 -7.92
C LEU A 71 -32.60 -15.53 -7.80
N PRO A 72 -32.24 -14.23 -7.83
CA PRO A 72 -30.84 -13.79 -7.80
C PRO A 72 -30.05 -14.37 -6.61
N ASN A 73 -30.67 -14.49 -5.44
CA ASN A 73 -30.07 -15.06 -4.23
C ASN A 73 -29.78 -16.58 -4.32
N LYS A 74 -30.41 -17.30 -5.25
CA LYS A 74 -30.24 -18.76 -5.48
C LYS A 74 -29.75 -19.08 -6.89
N LEU A 75 -29.33 -18.07 -7.65
CA LEU A 75 -28.95 -18.12 -9.07
C LEU A 75 -27.79 -19.08 -9.36
N TRP A 76 -26.89 -19.26 -8.40
CA TRP A 76 -25.71 -20.11 -8.51
C TRP A 76 -25.83 -21.36 -7.62
N GLU A 77 -25.87 -22.53 -8.25
CA GLU A 77 -25.57 -23.80 -7.61
C GLU A 77 -24.07 -23.93 -7.32
N ARG A 78 -23.70 -24.62 -6.25
CA ARG A 78 -22.31 -24.75 -5.78
C ARG A 78 -21.98 -26.19 -5.44
N VAL A 79 -21.15 -26.84 -6.26
CA VAL A 79 -20.64 -28.20 -6.03
C VAL A 79 -19.21 -28.12 -5.50
N LYS A 80 -18.92 -28.82 -4.39
CA LYS A 80 -17.56 -28.96 -3.85
C LYS A 80 -16.71 -29.85 -4.76
N LEU A 81 -15.56 -29.37 -5.22
CA LEU A 81 -14.61 -30.18 -5.97
C LEU A 81 -13.61 -30.85 -5.00
N PRO A 82 -13.24 -32.13 -5.24
CA PRO A 82 -12.25 -32.83 -4.42
C PRO A 82 -10.85 -32.21 -4.57
N ARG A 83 -9.95 -32.54 -3.63
CA ARG A 83 -8.56 -32.05 -3.63
C ARG A 83 -7.69 -32.70 -4.72
N ASN A 84 -8.03 -33.90 -5.19
CA ASN A 84 -7.36 -34.53 -6.34
C ASN A 84 -7.87 -33.90 -7.64
N TYR A 85 -6.94 -33.46 -8.49
CA TYR A 85 -7.20 -32.84 -9.79
C TYR A 85 -7.95 -33.77 -10.76
N GLU A 86 -7.65 -35.06 -10.77
CA GLU A 86 -8.27 -36.03 -11.68
C GLU A 86 -9.73 -36.29 -11.31
N GLN A 87 -9.99 -36.53 -10.03
CA GLN A 87 -11.35 -36.64 -9.49
C GLN A 87 -12.15 -35.35 -9.69
N ALA A 88 -11.52 -34.17 -9.56
CA ALA A 88 -12.18 -32.90 -9.86
C ALA A 88 -12.49 -32.73 -11.35
N MET A 89 -11.60 -33.20 -12.24
CA MET A 89 -11.83 -33.25 -13.69
C MET A 89 -13.00 -34.17 -14.06
N GLU A 90 -13.15 -35.32 -13.38
CA GLU A 90 -14.32 -36.19 -13.54
C GLU A 90 -15.62 -35.57 -13.05
N VAL A 91 -15.63 -34.97 -11.85
CA VAL A 91 -16.82 -34.30 -11.30
C VAL A 91 -17.28 -33.16 -12.23
N ILE A 92 -16.33 -32.41 -12.81
CA ILE A 92 -16.61 -31.39 -13.84
C ILE A 92 -17.18 -32.02 -15.11
N LYS A 93 -16.64 -33.15 -15.60
CA LYS A 93 -17.22 -33.86 -16.77
C LYS A 93 -18.66 -34.29 -16.49
N LYS A 94 -18.92 -34.93 -15.34
CA LYS A 94 -20.23 -35.47 -14.94
C LYS A 94 -21.30 -34.38 -14.81
N HIS A 95 -21.00 -33.24 -14.18
CA HIS A 95 -21.98 -32.14 -14.05
C HIS A 95 -22.16 -31.28 -15.31
N LEU A 96 -21.19 -31.29 -16.24
CA LEU A 96 -21.20 -30.45 -17.45
C LEU A 96 -21.30 -31.26 -18.76
N GLU A 97 -21.87 -32.46 -18.71
CA GLU A 97 -22.04 -33.32 -19.88
C GLU A 97 -22.92 -32.67 -20.96
N HIS A 98 -24.08 -32.13 -20.55
CA HIS A 98 -25.08 -31.55 -21.45
C HIS A 98 -24.81 -30.06 -21.80
N TRP A 99 -23.54 -29.62 -21.73
CA TRP A 99 -23.13 -28.21 -21.84
C TRP A 99 -22.20 -27.96 -23.04
N PRO A 100 -22.18 -26.75 -23.62
CA PRO A 100 -21.38 -26.45 -24.81
C PRO A 100 -19.88 -26.66 -24.56
N GLU A 101 -19.24 -27.50 -25.37
CA GLU A 101 -17.88 -28.00 -25.16
C GLU A 101 -16.84 -26.88 -24.96
N LEU A 102 -16.98 -25.77 -25.67
CA LEU A 102 -16.09 -24.61 -25.53
C LEU A 102 -16.06 -24.07 -24.09
N LEU A 103 -17.22 -23.97 -23.44
CA LEU A 103 -17.34 -23.52 -22.06
C LEU A 103 -16.80 -24.58 -21.10
N VAL A 104 -17.10 -25.86 -21.34
CA VAL A 104 -16.53 -26.98 -20.57
C VAL A 104 -14.99 -26.98 -20.65
N HIS A 105 -14.42 -26.78 -21.84
CA HIS A 105 -12.98 -26.68 -22.05
C HIS A 105 -12.38 -25.47 -21.32
N LYS A 106 -13.02 -24.29 -21.37
CA LYS A 106 -12.55 -23.12 -20.59
C LYS A 106 -12.63 -23.33 -19.08
N ILE A 107 -13.62 -24.06 -18.57
CA ILE A 107 -13.71 -24.45 -17.16
C ILE A 107 -12.59 -25.42 -16.78
N LYS A 108 -12.30 -26.42 -17.62
CA LYS A 108 -11.15 -27.34 -17.44
C LYS A 108 -9.83 -26.57 -17.40
N GLN A 109 -9.58 -25.69 -18.38
CA GLN A 109 -8.41 -24.79 -18.41
C GLN A 109 -8.30 -23.93 -17.14
N ARG A 110 -9.43 -23.42 -16.63
CA ARG A 110 -9.50 -22.63 -15.38
C ARG A 110 -9.15 -23.48 -14.15
N LEU A 111 -9.64 -24.72 -14.03
CA LEU A 111 -9.24 -25.63 -12.95
C LEU A 111 -7.71 -25.80 -12.93
N THR A 112 -7.12 -26.11 -14.08
CA THR A 112 -5.66 -26.28 -14.22
C THR A 112 -4.93 -25.02 -13.76
N LYS A 113 -5.37 -23.84 -14.23
CA LYS A 113 -4.72 -22.57 -13.89
C LYS A 113 -4.85 -22.19 -12.41
N MET A 114 -6.02 -22.38 -11.80
CA MET A 114 -6.20 -22.15 -10.36
C MET A 114 -5.39 -23.14 -9.52
N THR A 115 -5.30 -24.41 -9.94
CA THR A 115 -4.46 -25.43 -9.28
C THR A 115 -2.97 -25.05 -9.35
N GLN A 116 -2.49 -24.62 -10.52
CA GLN A 116 -1.14 -24.06 -10.70
C GLN A 116 -0.89 -22.83 -9.81
N TYR A 117 -1.86 -21.91 -9.69
CA TYR A 117 -1.73 -20.75 -8.81
C TYR A 117 -1.63 -21.15 -7.34
N ARG A 118 -2.40 -22.14 -6.86
CA ARG A 118 -2.27 -22.65 -5.48
C ARG A 118 -0.90 -23.29 -5.21
N ILE A 119 -0.36 -24.04 -6.17
CA ILE A 119 1.00 -24.58 -6.08
C ILE A 119 2.03 -23.44 -6.05
N ARG A 120 1.86 -22.40 -6.88
CA ARG A 120 2.72 -21.20 -6.89
C ARG A 120 2.64 -20.42 -5.59
N MET A 121 1.45 -20.24 -4.99
CA MET A 121 1.28 -19.55 -3.70
C MET A 121 2.00 -20.30 -2.58
N ARG A 122 1.82 -21.62 -2.45
CA ARG A 122 2.57 -22.44 -1.48
C ARG A 122 4.08 -22.33 -1.68
N ARG A 123 4.56 -22.44 -2.92
CA ARG A 123 5.98 -22.26 -3.28
C ARG A 123 6.51 -20.83 -3.07
N LEU A 124 5.64 -19.84 -2.89
CA LEU A 124 6.01 -18.45 -2.60
C LEU A 124 5.99 -18.18 -1.10
N GLN A 125 5.04 -18.75 -0.35
CA GLN A 125 5.01 -18.73 1.11
C GLN A 125 6.22 -19.45 1.73
N LEU A 126 6.68 -20.55 1.12
CA LEU A 126 7.89 -21.27 1.53
C LEU A 126 9.21 -20.57 1.16
N LYS A 127 9.17 -19.45 0.43
CA LYS A 127 10.36 -18.67 0.09
C LYS A 127 10.47 -17.47 1.03
N VAL A 128 11.52 -17.48 1.85
CA VAL A 128 11.97 -16.28 2.57
C VAL A 128 12.19 -15.17 1.53
N ARG A 129 11.67 -13.98 1.84
CA ARG A 129 11.76 -12.77 1.04
C ARG A 129 11.89 -11.60 1.99
N GLU A 130 12.73 -10.65 1.63
CA GLU A 130 12.76 -9.35 2.30
C GLU A 130 11.39 -8.67 2.18
N LYS A 131 10.93 -8.09 3.29
CA LYS A 131 9.71 -7.30 3.31
C LYS A 131 10.03 -5.93 2.74
N ILE A 132 9.59 -5.65 1.52
CA ILE A 132 9.63 -4.30 0.95
C ILE A 132 8.81 -3.39 1.87
N MET A 133 9.48 -2.45 2.54
CA MET A 133 8.87 -1.45 3.41
C MET A 133 9.01 -0.08 2.77
N THR A 134 7.89 0.58 2.51
CA THR A 134 7.85 1.95 2.00
C THR A 134 8.16 2.94 3.12
N VAL A 135 9.25 3.71 2.98
CA VAL A 135 9.55 4.83 3.89
C VAL A 135 8.78 6.08 3.42
N PRO A 136 8.11 6.84 4.30
CA PRO A 136 7.42 8.08 3.90
C PRO A 136 8.38 9.15 3.39
N ARG A 137 8.01 9.84 2.30
CA ARG A 137 8.86 10.85 1.64
C ARG A 137 9.22 12.04 2.55
N ARG A 138 8.26 12.60 3.31
CA ARG A 138 8.54 13.65 4.32
C ARG A 138 9.53 13.15 5.40
N LYS A 139 9.62 11.83 5.68
CA LYS A 139 10.67 11.29 6.56
C LYS A 139 12.02 11.23 5.87
N THR A 140 12.12 10.68 4.65
CA THR A 140 13.42 10.60 3.96
C THR A 140 14.04 11.98 3.69
N GLN A 141 13.22 13.01 3.45
CA GLN A 141 13.71 14.40 3.32
C GLN A 141 14.28 14.94 4.64
N ARG A 142 13.54 14.81 5.76
CA ARG A 142 14.04 15.22 7.09
C ARG A 142 15.27 14.44 7.54
N ASP A 143 15.31 13.13 7.27
CA ASP A 143 16.48 12.29 7.59
C ASP A 143 17.71 12.75 6.78
N LEU A 144 17.55 13.16 5.51
CA LEU A 144 18.63 13.76 4.69
C LEU A 144 19.07 15.14 5.20
N GLN A 145 18.14 16.07 5.45
CA GLN A 145 18.45 17.41 6.00
C GLN A 145 19.20 17.31 7.35
N ARG A 146 18.84 16.33 8.18
CA ARG A 146 19.53 16.04 9.45
C ARG A 146 20.92 15.47 9.26
N LEU A 147 21.13 14.62 8.24
CA LEU A 147 22.47 14.12 7.89
C LEU A 147 23.36 15.27 7.42
N GLU A 148 22.87 16.17 6.56
CA GLU A 148 23.63 17.34 6.09
C GLU A 148 23.97 18.31 7.24
N LYS A 149 23.00 18.61 8.12
CA LYS A 149 23.27 19.43 9.32
C LYS A 149 24.28 18.75 10.26
N ALA A 150 24.23 17.42 10.41
CA ALA A 150 25.19 16.67 11.23
C ALA A 150 26.60 16.60 10.60
N GLU A 151 26.70 16.48 9.27
CA GLU A 151 27.97 16.48 8.53
C GLU A 151 28.69 17.82 8.68
N LYS A 152 27.98 18.94 8.47
CA LYS A 152 28.48 20.30 8.68
C LYS A 152 28.92 20.54 10.14
N ALA A 153 28.11 20.10 11.11
CA ALA A 153 28.41 20.26 12.53
C ALA A 153 29.58 19.37 13.03
N ALA A 154 29.82 18.22 12.40
CA ALA A 154 30.86 17.28 12.85
C ALA A 154 32.29 17.72 12.49
N GLN A 155 32.47 18.62 11.50
CA GLN A 155 33.76 19.12 10.99
C GLN A 155 34.86 18.03 10.97
N LEU A 156 34.54 16.90 10.33
CA LEU A 156 35.31 15.65 10.48
C LEU A 156 36.79 15.82 10.12
N GLU A 157 37.12 16.65 9.13
CA GLU A 157 38.48 16.96 8.71
C GLU A 157 39.33 17.49 9.89
N LYS A 158 38.90 18.58 10.55
CA LYS A 158 39.57 19.13 11.76
C LYS A 158 39.61 18.15 12.94
N SER A 159 38.70 17.17 13.00
CA SER A 159 38.76 16.11 14.02
C SER A 159 39.84 15.07 13.70
N ILE A 160 39.99 14.73 12.42
CA ILE A 160 40.95 13.75 11.91
C ILE A 160 42.36 14.35 11.92
N GLU A 161 42.53 15.62 11.55
CA GLU A 161 43.81 16.33 11.59
C GLU A 161 44.41 16.33 13.00
N ARG A 162 43.63 16.70 14.02
CA ARG A 162 44.06 16.66 15.42
C ARG A 162 44.40 15.25 15.88
N GLU A 163 43.59 14.23 15.54
CA GLU A 163 43.90 12.82 15.79
C GLU A 163 45.21 12.36 15.12
N LEU A 164 45.48 12.78 13.87
CA LEU A 164 46.71 12.45 13.14
C LEU A 164 47.93 13.16 13.73
N ILE A 165 47.82 14.45 14.05
CA ILE A 165 48.87 15.23 14.73
C ILE A 165 49.16 14.61 16.10
N GLU A 166 48.15 14.22 16.88
CA GLU A 166 48.34 13.51 18.14
C GLU A 166 49.03 12.15 17.96
N ARG A 167 48.63 11.34 16.97
CA ARG A 167 49.28 10.05 16.67
C ARG A 167 50.73 10.20 16.23
N LEU A 168 51.04 11.27 15.50
CA LEU A 168 52.39 11.64 15.08
C LEU A 168 53.23 12.08 16.29
N ARG A 169 52.70 12.99 17.14
CA ARG A 169 53.30 13.40 18.42
C ARG A 169 53.55 12.22 19.37
N LYS A 170 52.63 11.24 19.39
CA LYS A 170 52.73 9.99 20.18
C LYS A 170 53.66 8.94 19.55
N GLY A 171 54.25 9.20 18.38
CA GLY A 171 55.21 8.29 17.73
C GLY A 171 54.62 6.96 17.24
N VAL A 172 53.31 6.91 16.99
CA VAL A 172 52.60 5.65 16.63
C VAL A 172 53.07 5.10 15.28
N TYR A 173 53.48 5.99 14.36
CA TYR A 173 54.08 5.65 13.08
C TYR A 173 55.58 5.34 13.28
N GLY A 174 55.87 4.14 13.74
CA GLY A 174 57.20 3.75 14.22
C GLY A 174 58.28 3.70 13.13
N GLY A 175 59.18 4.68 13.12
CA GLY A 175 60.49 4.64 12.45
C GLY A 175 60.49 4.84 10.92
N GLU A 176 59.43 4.46 10.22
CA GLU A 176 59.31 4.69 8.77
C GLU A 176 58.86 6.12 8.48
N ILE A 177 59.81 7.06 8.61
CA ILE A 177 59.59 8.49 8.38
C ILE A 177 59.24 8.71 6.90
N HIS A 178 57.96 8.93 6.62
CA HIS A 178 57.52 9.48 5.33
C HIS A 178 58.23 10.82 5.09
N ASN A 179 58.69 11.05 3.85
CA ASN A 179 59.45 12.23 3.46
C ASN A 179 58.54 13.48 3.33
N VAL A 180 57.94 13.89 4.45
CA VAL A 180 57.24 15.16 4.61
C VAL A 180 58.29 16.27 4.60
N PRO A 181 58.18 17.30 3.74
CA PRO A 181 59.14 18.40 3.72
C PRO A 181 59.19 19.12 5.08
N LEU A 182 60.33 19.02 5.77
CA LEU A 182 60.50 19.56 7.14
C LEU A 182 60.03 21.01 7.28
N LYS A 183 60.27 21.85 6.28
CA LYS A 183 59.82 23.25 6.26
C LYS A 183 58.30 23.43 6.36
N GLN A 184 57.51 22.49 5.83
CA GLN A 184 56.04 22.50 5.93
C GLN A 184 55.58 22.00 7.31
N PHE A 185 56.29 21.01 7.86
CA PHE A 185 56.04 20.49 9.21
C PHE A 185 56.30 21.56 10.28
N ASP A 186 57.44 22.25 10.20
CA ASP A 186 57.80 23.32 11.14
C ASP A 186 56.78 24.48 11.09
N THR A 187 56.37 24.92 9.89
CA THR A 187 55.34 25.99 9.77
C THR A 187 53.98 25.58 10.33
N ILE A 188 53.55 24.32 10.18
CA ILE A 188 52.28 23.86 10.76
C ILE A 188 52.38 23.82 12.29
N LEU A 189 53.52 23.38 12.83
CA LEU A 189 53.78 23.35 14.28
C LEU A 189 53.92 24.73 14.93
N ASP A 190 54.30 25.76 14.18
CA ASP A 190 54.36 27.14 14.68
C ASP A 190 52.98 27.83 14.56
N MET A 191 52.25 27.64 13.46
CA MET A 191 50.87 28.14 13.32
C MET A 191 49.93 27.60 14.42
N GLU A 192 50.00 26.31 14.75
CA GLU A 192 49.19 25.69 15.83
C GLU A 192 49.55 26.22 17.25
N LYS A 193 50.69 26.89 17.43
CA LYS A 193 51.04 27.55 18.72
C LYS A 193 50.46 28.96 18.79
N ASP A 194 50.47 29.68 17.67
CA ASP A 194 49.95 31.05 17.60
C ASP A 194 48.41 31.03 17.75
N GLU A 195 47.71 30.03 17.19
CA GLU A 195 46.29 29.74 17.44
C GLU A 195 45.95 29.41 18.93
N LEU A 196 46.95 29.22 19.81
CA LEU A 196 46.74 29.02 21.25
C LEU A 196 46.90 30.31 22.08
N ALA A 197 47.21 31.44 21.45
CA ALA A 197 47.13 32.74 22.12
C ALA A 197 45.66 33.15 22.26
N PRO A 198 45.22 33.68 23.43
CA PRO A 198 43.86 34.16 23.61
C PRO A 198 43.71 35.55 22.96
N GLU A 199 43.71 35.61 21.63
CA GLU A 199 43.15 36.75 20.94
C GLU A 199 41.66 36.81 21.25
N ILE A 200 41.26 37.90 21.91
CA ILE A 200 39.87 38.33 21.98
C ILE A 200 39.59 39.03 20.65
N GLU A 201 39.65 38.28 19.55
CA GLU A 201 38.80 38.64 18.44
C GLU A 201 37.36 38.46 18.93
N GLU A 202 36.53 39.45 18.64
CA GLU A 202 35.11 39.20 18.48
C GLU A 202 35.02 38.30 17.23
N GLU A 203 35.19 36.98 17.42
CA GLU A 203 34.61 35.99 16.52
C GLU A 203 33.11 36.26 16.60
N GLU A 204 32.67 37.19 15.75
CA GLU A 204 31.32 37.28 15.26
C GLU A 204 30.98 35.85 14.89
N GLU A 205 30.19 35.20 15.77
CA GLU A 205 29.33 34.10 15.35
C GLU A 205 28.51 34.71 14.23
N GLY A 206 29.06 34.61 13.01
CA GLY A 206 28.39 34.87 11.75
C GLY A 206 27.33 33.82 11.71
N GLU A 207 26.24 34.13 12.41
CA GLU A 207 25.13 33.26 12.74
C GLU A 207 24.80 32.60 11.42
N ILE A 208 25.08 31.30 11.33
CA ILE A 208 24.82 30.55 10.11
C ILE A 208 23.32 30.48 10.08
N GLU A 209 22.72 31.52 9.48
CA GLU A 209 21.30 31.77 9.42
C GLU A 209 20.75 30.57 8.68
N TYR A 210 20.28 29.60 9.46
CA TYR A 210 19.71 28.38 8.96
C TYR A 210 18.35 28.77 8.42
N VAL A 211 18.33 29.40 7.24
CA VAL A 211 17.16 29.98 6.59
C VAL A 211 16.00 28.99 6.69
N GLU A 212 15.10 29.26 7.63
CA GLU A 212 13.92 28.42 7.87
C GLU A 212 12.86 28.62 6.77
N GLY A 213 13.15 29.47 5.77
CA GLY A 213 12.47 29.62 4.46
C GLY A 213 12.55 28.39 3.56
N ALA A 214 12.27 27.22 4.15
CA ALA A 214 11.98 25.95 3.50
C ALA A 214 11.10 25.05 4.40
N ASP A 215 11.14 25.25 5.73
CA ASP A 215 10.24 24.59 6.70
C ASP A 215 9.10 25.53 7.19
N ILE A 216 9.23 26.87 7.10
CA ILE A 216 8.14 27.83 7.43
C ILE A 216 7.21 28.06 6.22
N GLU A 217 7.74 28.52 5.07
CA GLU A 217 6.95 28.83 3.86
C GLU A 217 6.08 27.67 3.36
N MET A 218 6.40 26.43 3.74
CA MET A 218 5.69 25.22 3.30
C MET A 218 4.81 24.55 4.38
N ASP A 219 4.84 25.03 5.63
CA ASP A 219 3.90 24.62 6.70
C ASP A 219 2.82 25.71 6.90
N GLU A 220 3.14 27.01 6.73
CA GLU A 220 2.13 28.09 6.78
C GLU A 220 1.21 28.13 5.54
N MET A 221 1.71 27.82 4.34
CA MET A 221 0.87 27.80 3.13
C MET A 221 -0.06 26.57 3.01
N GLU A 222 0.15 25.49 3.79
CA GLU A 222 -0.72 24.29 3.76
C GLU A 222 -1.90 24.38 4.76
N ASP A 223 -1.94 25.40 5.64
CA ASP A 223 -3.00 25.63 6.65
C ASP A 223 -3.91 26.85 6.35
N MET A 224 -3.58 27.66 5.34
CA MET A 224 -4.40 28.83 4.94
C MET A 224 -5.50 28.50 3.90
N GLU A 225 -5.38 27.40 3.16
CA GLU A 225 -6.31 27.04 2.07
C GLU A 225 -7.68 26.45 2.54
N ASP A 226 -7.90 26.20 3.83
CA ASP A 226 -9.16 25.61 4.37
C ASP A 226 -10.08 26.64 5.07
N PHE A 227 -9.85 27.96 4.89
CA PHE A 227 -10.68 29.02 5.50
C PHE A 227 -11.49 29.89 4.51
N GLU A 228 -11.08 30.02 3.25
CA GLU A 228 -11.81 30.82 2.24
C GLU A 228 -12.97 30.01 1.59
N GLY A 229 -13.93 29.61 2.43
CA GLY A 229 -15.02 28.69 2.07
C GLY A 229 -16.45 29.21 2.28
N PHE A 230 -16.66 30.50 2.58
CA PHE A 230 -18.02 31.04 2.81
C PHE A 230 -18.16 32.55 2.54
N GLY A 231 -18.62 32.90 1.33
CA GLY A 231 -18.97 34.27 0.93
C GLY A 231 -19.09 34.36 -0.58
N GLY A 232 -20.23 34.83 -1.10
CA GLY A 232 -20.47 34.88 -2.55
C GLY A 232 -21.58 35.85 -2.94
N GLU A 233 -21.24 36.65 -3.94
CA GLU A 233 -21.94 37.63 -4.81
C GLU A 233 -20.81 37.93 -5.85
N ASP A 234 -20.97 37.94 -7.18
CA ASP A 234 -22.00 38.50 -8.08
C ASP A 234 -22.38 37.44 -9.18
N ASP A 235 -23.63 37.31 -9.66
CA ASP A 235 -24.42 38.11 -10.64
C ASP A 235 -24.23 37.72 -12.13
N ASP A 236 -25.29 37.17 -12.76
CA ASP A 236 -25.75 37.39 -14.16
C ASP A 236 -26.80 36.32 -14.62
N GLY A 237 -28.03 36.75 -14.99
CA GLY A 237 -29.03 36.06 -15.85
C GLY A 237 -29.61 34.67 -15.45
N ASP A 238 -30.92 34.37 -15.55
CA ASP A 238 -32.00 34.98 -16.36
C ASP A 238 -33.42 34.62 -15.83
N GLU A 239 -34.48 35.28 -16.31
CA GLU A 239 -35.92 35.12 -15.92
C GLU A 239 -36.70 34.21 -16.94
N ASP A 240 -37.91 33.66 -16.75
CA ASP A 240 -38.91 33.56 -15.66
C ASP A 240 -39.49 32.09 -15.72
N ASP A 241 -40.62 31.56 -15.23
CA ASP A 241 -41.91 31.95 -14.58
C ASP A 241 -42.42 30.65 -13.86
N GLY A 242 -43.58 30.65 -13.19
CA GLY A 242 -44.53 29.57 -13.50
C GLY A 242 -45.43 28.95 -12.41
N LEU A 243 -45.37 29.39 -11.14
CA LEU A 243 -46.37 29.04 -10.08
C LEU A 243 -46.43 27.53 -9.68
N ASP A 244 -47.06 27.07 -8.58
CA ASP A 244 -47.97 27.71 -7.61
C ASP A 244 -47.79 27.12 -6.17
N GLU A 245 -48.43 27.74 -5.18
CA GLU A 245 -48.36 27.49 -3.71
C GLU A 245 -49.42 26.44 -3.22
N PRO A 246 -49.68 26.19 -1.90
CA PRO A 246 -48.88 26.32 -0.67
C PRO A 246 -49.00 25.16 0.37
N LEU A 247 -48.20 25.27 1.45
CA LEU A 247 -48.52 24.96 2.88
C LEU A 247 -48.97 23.56 3.37
N THR A 248 -48.24 23.05 4.37
CA THR A 248 -48.81 22.75 5.71
C THR A 248 -47.73 22.79 6.81
N LYS A 249 -48.13 22.94 8.09
CA LYS A 249 -47.23 23.31 9.20
C LYS A 249 -46.98 22.19 10.23
N MET A 250 -45.72 22.04 10.65
CA MET A 250 -45.20 21.81 12.02
C MET A 250 -46.19 21.36 13.13
N PRO A 251 -45.83 20.40 14.00
CA PRO A 251 -45.08 20.80 15.21
C PRO A 251 -44.01 19.83 15.77
N LYS A 252 -43.26 20.34 16.77
CA LYS A 252 -42.06 19.77 17.42
C LYS A 252 -42.36 18.86 18.63
N ARG A 253 -41.42 17.95 18.97
CA ARG A 253 -41.08 17.47 20.33
C ARG A 253 -39.57 17.16 20.38
N SER A 254 -38.75 17.87 21.17
CA SER A 254 -38.26 17.45 22.51
C SER A 254 -37.80 15.98 22.60
N GLY A 255 -36.53 15.61 22.83
CA GLY A 255 -35.32 16.37 23.16
C GLY A 255 -34.74 15.98 24.53
N PHE A 256 -33.43 15.76 24.63
CA PHE A 256 -32.69 15.62 25.91
C PHE A 256 -31.17 15.73 25.70
N ASP A 257 -30.51 16.60 26.47
CA ASP A 257 -29.04 16.67 26.55
C ASP A 257 -28.47 15.62 27.52
N ILE A 258 -27.38 14.95 27.13
CA ILE A 258 -26.46 14.29 28.07
C ILE A 258 -25.01 14.63 27.69
N ARG A 259 -24.50 15.75 28.22
CA ARG A 259 -23.06 16.00 28.32
C ARG A 259 -22.52 15.36 29.61
N SER A 260 -21.70 14.32 29.48
CA SER A 260 -20.87 13.82 30.60
C SER A 260 -19.41 13.65 30.16
N LYS A 261 -18.52 14.48 30.72
CA LYS A 261 -17.06 14.31 30.59
C LYS A 261 -16.60 13.07 31.36
N ILE A 262 -15.71 12.24 30.81
CA ILE A 262 -14.79 11.40 31.59
C ILE A 262 -13.61 10.89 30.74
N GLY A 263 -12.40 11.01 31.28
CA GLY A 263 -11.27 10.09 31.11
C GLY A 263 -10.72 9.80 29.70
N ARG A 264 -9.68 10.54 29.28
CA ARG A 264 -8.60 9.94 28.48
C ARG A 264 -8.03 8.74 29.25
N LYS A 265 -8.01 7.55 28.66
CA LYS A 265 -7.28 6.38 29.19
C LYS A 265 -6.21 5.94 28.19
N SER A 266 -4.98 5.80 28.67
CA SER A 266 -3.85 5.31 27.86
C SER A 266 -3.91 3.80 27.69
N THR A 267 -3.72 3.33 26.45
CA THR A 267 -3.64 1.91 26.14
C THR A 267 -2.29 1.36 26.58
N LYS A 268 -2.19 0.90 27.83
CA LYS A 268 -1.04 0.09 28.26
C LYS A 268 -1.09 -1.24 27.50
N VAL A 269 -0.07 -1.49 26.67
CA VAL A 269 0.14 -2.81 26.06
C VAL A 269 0.56 -3.78 27.16
N ILE A 270 -0.24 -4.81 27.41
CA ILE A 270 0.12 -5.93 28.27
C ILE A 270 0.80 -6.97 27.39
N THR A 271 2.09 -7.17 27.59
CA THR A 271 2.84 -8.27 26.96
C THR A 271 2.67 -9.53 27.81
N GLU A 272 1.65 -10.33 27.52
CA GLU A 272 1.58 -11.69 28.01
C GLU A 272 2.64 -12.52 27.28
N VAL A 273 3.67 -12.97 28.01
CA VAL A 273 4.73 -13.80 27.47
C VAL A 273 4.33 -15.26 27.67
N GLU A 274 3.72 -15.86 26.66
CA GLU A 274 3.56 -17.32 26.59
C GLU A 274 4.95 -17.96 26.61
N GLN A 275 5.24 -18.77 27.64
CA GLN A 275 6.50 -19.48 27.75
C GLN A 275 6.41 -20.80 26.96
N ASP A 276 7.14 -20.89 25.84
CA ASP A 276 7.29 -22.10 25.04
C ASP A 276 7.84 -23.28 25.87
N GLU A 277 6.97 -24.11 26.47
CA GLU A 277 7.35 -25.35 27.16
C GLU A 277 8.17 -26.29 26.24
N ASN A 278 7.94 -26.19 24.92
CA ASN A 278 8.62 -26.94 23.87
C ASN A 278 10.15 -26.73 23.82
N ARG A 279 10.72 -25.72 24.48
CA ARG A 279 12.18 -25.54 24.55
C ARG A 279 12.87 -26.60 25.42
N ASN A 280 12.23 -27.05 26.50
CA ASN A 280 12.83 -27.98 27.46
C ASN A 280 12.94 -29.42 26.94
N ILE A 281 12.18 -29.80 25.91
CA ILE A 281 12.23 -31.15 25.34
C ILE A 281 13.54 -31.38 24.56
N ARG A 282 14.03 -30.37 23.83
CA ARG A 282 15.23 -30.51 22.99
C ARG A 282 16.53 -30.63 23.78
N LEU A 283 16.62 -30.00 24.95
CA LEU A 283 17.79 -30.10 25.84
C LEU A 283 17.86 -31.43 26.61
N ARG A 284 16.79 -32.24 26.58
CA ARG A 284 16.70 -33.54 27.28
C ARG A 284 17.02 -34.76 26.41
N MET A 285 17.49 -34.54 25.19
CA MET A 285 17.99 -35.59 24.27
C MET A 285 19.49 -35.42 23.93
N GLN A 286 20.21 -34.56 24.66
CA GLN A 286 21.68 -34.41 24.57
C GLN A 286 22.34 -34.38 25.96
N MET A 287 21.96 -35.36 26.79
CA MET A 287 22.73 -35.90 27.92
C MET A 287 22.52 -37.41 27.95
#